data_AF-A0A4S2AZQ5-F1
#
_entry.id   AF-A0A4S2AZQ5-F1
#
_cell.length_a   1.000
_cell.length_b   1.000
_cell.length_c   1.000
_cell.angle_alpha   90.00
_cell.angle_beta   90.00
_cell.angle_gamma   90.00
#
_symmetry.space_group_name_H-M   'P 1'
#
loop_
_entity.id
_entity.type
_entity.pdbx_description
1 polymer ?
#
loop_
_entity_poly.entity_id
_entity_poly.type
_entity_poly.pdbx_seq_one_letter_code
_entity_poly.pdbx_strand_id
1 'polypeptide(L)'
;MRGLKEEITSYVGIAIDEPARLARLKPGCVSLLAKYEYTEEMAKKLCEKYGLLSPIYDTGTRGGCWFCPNAKVASLCRFRRNNQDLWREFEALSNTPNLCSYGFKYGKTLPEIVAQMDAYDQQAKNSLFPELYK
;
A
#
# COMPACT_ATOMS: atom_id res chain seq x y z
N MET A 1 16.23 16.81 -4.05
CA MET A 1 16.01 17.87 -5.06
C MET A 1 16.34 19.23 -4.42
N ARG A 2 17.58 19.70 -4.53
CA ARG A 2 17.97 21.09 -4.24
C ARG A 2 18.70 21.58 -5.49
N GLY A 3 18.25 22.68 -6.11
CA GLY A 3 18.97 23.29 -7.24
C GLY A 3 18.15 23.84 -8.41
N LEU A 4 16.81 23.79 -8.38
CA LEU A 4 16.00 24.46 -9.41
C LEU A 4 15.68 25.88 -8.92
N LYS A 5 16.06 26.89 -9.71
CA LYS A 5 15.84 28.32 -9.44
C LYS A 5 14.42 28.79 -9.78
N GLU A 6 13.62 27.96 -10.43
CA GLU A 6 12.27 28.28 -10.89
C GLU A 6 11.22 27.83 -9.89
N GLU A 7 10.08 28.53 -9.88
CA GLU A 7 8.92 28.17 -9.08
C GLU A 7 8.28 26.89 -9.66
N ILE A 8 8.54 25.75 -9.00
CA ILE A 8 8.04 24.44 -9.45
C ILE A 8 6.59 24.27 -8.98
N THR A 9 5.69 24.02 -9.92
CA THR A 9 4.33 23.55 -9.60
C THR A 9 4.31 22.03 -9.54
N SER A 10 3.90 21.47 -8.41
CA SER A 10 3.72 20.03 -8.20
C SER A 10 2.25 19.66 -8.29
N TYR A 11 1.90 18.78 -9.22
CA TYR A 11 0.54 18.25 -9.32
C TYR A 11 0.37 17.02 -8.44
N VAL A 12 -0.69 17.00 -7.64
CA VAL A 12 -1.01 15.91 -6.73
C VAL A 12 -2.43 15.39 -6.98
N GLY A 13 -2.63 14.08 -6.78
CA GLY A 13 -3.96 13.46 -6.84
C GLY A 13 -4.62 13.47 -5.46
N ILE A 14 -5.32 14.56 -5.11
CA ILE A 14 -6.12 14.65 -3.88
C ILE A 14 -7.53 15.11 -4.26
N ALA A 15 -8.53 14.27 -4.05
CA ALA A 15 -9.89 14.57 -4.50
C ALA A 15 -10.55 15.67 -3.64
N ILE A 16 -11.65 16.24 -4.15
CA ILE A 16 -12.38 17.33 -3.50
C ILE A 16 -13.02 16.89 -2.17
N ASP A 17 -13.37 15.61 -2.06
CA ASP A 17 -13.93 14.96 -0.87
C ASP A 17 -12.87 14.52 0.15
N GLU A 18 -11.61 14.95 -0.01
CA GLU A 18 -10.52 14.74 0.94
C GLU A 18 -10.06 16.05 1.65
N PRO A 19 -10.96 16.79 2.34
CA PRO A 19 -10.69 18.15 2.82
C PRO A 19 -9.52 18.23 3.80
N ALA A 20 -9.33 17.21 4.64
CA ALA A 20 -8.22 17.17 5.60
C ALA A 20 -6.84 17.05 4.92
N ARG A 21 -6.77 16.43 3.73
CA ARG A 21 -5.53 16.36 2.95
C ARG A 21 -5.29 17.62 2.14
N LEU A 22 -6.36 18.22 1.58
CA LEU A 22 -6.28 19.50 0.88
C LEU A 22 -5.80 20.64 1.80
N ALA A 23 -6.28 20.68 3.05
CA ALA A 23 -5.85 21.66 4.05
C ALA A 23 -4.35 21.59 4.39
N ARG A 24 -3.66 20.49 4.04
CA ARG A 24 -2.23 20.28 4.29
C ARG A 24 -1.37 20.43 3.04
N LEU A 25 -1.94 20.94 1.93
CA LEU A 25 -1.19 21.19 0.71
C LEU A 25 -0.09 22.22 0.97
N LYS A 26 1.12 21.90 0.48
CA LYS A 26 2.25 22.81 0.56
C LYS A 26 2.13 23.89 -0.52
N PRO A 27 2.72 25.08 -0.31
CA PRO A 27 2.86 26.06 -1.38
C PRO A 27 3.51 25.42 -2.62
N GLY A 28 3.00 25.76 -3.81
CA GLY A 28 3.42 25.17 -5.08
C GLY A 28 2.76 23.82 -5.40
N CYS A 29 1.93 23.24 -4.54
CA CYS A 29 1.15 22.05 -4.86
C CYS A 29 -0.25 22.40 -5.38
N VAL A 30 -0.67 21.75 -6.47
CA VAL A 30 -2.00 21.89 -7.06
C VAL A 30 -2.64 20.52 -7.16
N SER A 31 -3.85 20.37 -6.61
CA SER A 31 -4.68 19.20 -6.92
C SER A 31 -5.59 19.49 -8.10
N LEU A 32 -5.37 18.77 -9.21
CA LEU A 32 -6.26 18.85 -10.37
C LEU A 32 -7.65 18.29 -10.08
N LEU A 33 -7.72 17.23 -9.26
CA LEU A 33 -9.00 16.63 -8.89
C LEU A 33 -9.86 17.64 -8.10
N ALA A 34 -9.27 18.30 -7.10
CA ALA A 34 -9.99 19.33 -6.37
C ALA A 34 -10.31 20.56 -7.25
N LYS A 35 -9.38 20.99 -8.12
CA LYS A 35 -9.59 22.12 -9.05
C LYS A 35 -10.78 21.91 -9.98
N TYR A 36 -11.04 20.67 -10.40
CA TYR A 36 -12.15 20.32 -11.28
C TYR A 36 -13.31 19.63 -10.54
N GLU A 37 -13.35 19.72 -9.19
CA GLU A 37 -14.43 19.19 -8.36
C GLU A 37 -14.64 17.66 -8.48
N TYR A 38 -13.58 16.92 -8.78
CA TYR A 38 -13.59 15.46 -8.82
C TYR A 38 -13.43 14.83 -7.43
N THR A 39 -14.31 13.88 -7.12
CA THR A 39 -14.23 12.99 -5.97
C THR A 39 -13.35 11.77 -6.28
N GLU A 40 -12.94 11.03 -5.25
CA GLU A 40 -12.17 9.78 -5.46
C GLU A 40 -12.94 8.79 -6.34
N GLU A 41 -14.25 8.66 -6.14
CA GLU A 41 -15.11 7.77 -6.92
C GLU A 41 -15.22 8.21 -8.39
N MET A 42 -15.33 9.51 -8.65
CA MET A 42 -15.34 10.02 -10.03
C MET A 42 -14.00 9.77 -10.72
N ALA A 43 -12.87 9.97 -10.01
CA ALA A 43 -11.55 9.67 -10.54
C ALA A 43 -11.40 8.17 -10.86
N LYS A 44 -11.90 7.28 -9.98
CA LYS A 44 -11.91 5.82 -10.20
C LYS A 44 -12.70 5.45 -11.46
N LYS A 45 -13.92 5.95 -11.62
CA LYS A 45 -14.76 5.72 -12.81
C LYS A 45 -14.10 6.22 -14.09
N LEU A 46 -13.40 7.34 -14.02
CA LEU A 46 -12.64 7.86 -15.16
C LEU A 46 -11.50 6.92 -15.55
N CYS A 47 -10.75 6.42 -14.56
CA CYS A 47 -9.71 5.42 -14.80
C CYS A 47 -10.31 4.14 -15.41
N GLU A 48 -11.45 3.68 -14.94
CA GLU A 48 -12.15 2.50 -15.48
C GLU A 48 -12.52 2.70 -16.96
N LYS A 49 -13.15 3.84 -17.27
CA LYS A 49 -13.58 4.20 -18.62
C LYS A 49 -12.42 4.17 -19.63
N TYR A 50 -11.22 4.55 -19.21
CA TYR A 50 -10.04 4.59 -20.08
C TYR A 50 -9.13 3.34 -19.94
N GLY A 51 -9.56 2.30 -19.21
CA GLY A 51 -8.74 1.10 -19.02
C GLY A 51 -7.46 1.34 -18.22
N LEU A 52 -7.45 2.34 -17.34
CA LEU A 52 -6.31 2.71 -16.49
C LEU A 52 -6.36 2.09 -15.09
N LEU A 53 -7.45 1.38 -14.74
CA LEU A 53 -7.53 0.65 -13.49
C LEU A 53 -6.71 -0.63 -13.53
N SER A 54 -5.88 -0.81 -12.52
CA SER A 54 -5.17 -2.07 -12.32
C SER A 54 -6.14 -3.18 -11.89
N PRO A 55 -6.00 -4.42 -12.41
CA PRO A 55 -6.80 -5.58 -11.97
C PRO A 55 -6.73 -5.86 -10.47
N ILE A 56 -5.71 -5.36 -9.76
CA ILE A 56 -5.62 -5.54 -8.31
C ILE A 56 -6.78 -4.89 -7.55
N TYR A 57 -7.45 -3.90 -8.13
CA TYR A 57 -8.60 -3.25 -7.50
C TYR A 57 -9.82 -4.18 -7.32
N ASP A 58 -9.83 -5.34 -7.98
CA ASP A 58 -10.88 -6.37 -7.80
C ASP A 58 -10.74 -7.11 -6.47
N THR A 59 -9.51 -7.22 -5.96
CA THR A 59 -9.18 -8.04 -4.78
C THR A 59 -8.47 -7.28 -3.67
N GLY A 60 -8.20 -5.99 -3.89
CA GLY A 60 -7.44 -5.16 -2.97
C GLY A 60 -7.56 -3.67 -3.28
N THR A 61 -6.86 -2.86 -2.51
CA THR A 61 -6.95 -1.39 -2.61
C THR A 61 -5.64 -0.74 -3.04
N ARG A 62 -4.53 -1.49 -3.05
CA ARG A 62 -3.21 -0.98 -3.43
C ARG A 62 -2.38 -2.06 -4.12
N GLY A 63 -1.98 -1.78 -5.37
CA GLY A 63 -0.96 -2.48 -6.16
C GLY A 63 0.46 -2.27 -5.66
N GLY A 64 0.67 -2.42 -4.36
CA GLY A 64 1.98 -2.24 -3.76
C GLY A 64 2.94 -3.36 -4.14
N CYS A 65 4.22 -3.08 -3.95
CA CYS A 65 5.23 -4.11 -3.92
C CYS A 65 4.84 -5.25 -2.96
N TRP A 66 4.96 -6.51 -3.41
CA TRP A 66 4.62 -7.68 -2.61
C TRP A 66 5.56 -7.89 -1.40
N PHE A 67 6.73 -7.24 -1.39
CA PHE A 67 7.65 -7.13 -0.24
C PHE A 67 7.54 -5.78 0.50
N CYS A 68 6.41 -5.07 0.40
CA CYS A 68 6.27 -3.74 1.01
C CYS A 68 6.53 -3.79 2.53
N PRO A 69 7.54 -3.08 3.06
CA PRO A 69 7.84 -3.06 4.49
C PRO A 69 6.72 -2.44 5.32
N ASN A 70 5.81 -1.70 4.68
CA ASN A 70 4.65 -1.05 5.30
C ASN A 70 3.35 -1.85 5.15
N ALA A 71 3.39 -3.07 4.62
CA ALA A 71 2.20 -3.91 4.51
C ALA A 71 1.59 -4.21 5.89
N LYS A 72 0.26 -4.29 5.95
CA LYS A 72 -0.44 -4.74 7.17
C LYS A 72 -0.20 -6.23 7.36
N VAL A 73 -0.12 -6.69 8.61
CA VAL A 73 0.04 -8.13 8.96
C VAL A 73 -1.00 -9.00 8.26
N ALA A 74 -2.28 -8.61 8.27
CA ALA A 74 -3.34 -9.33 7.57
C ALA A 74 -3.09 -9.49 6.06
N SER A 75 -2.54 -8.45 5.41
CA SER A 75 -2.18 -8.51 3.99
C SER A 75 -1.02 -9.47 3.75
N LEU A 76 -0.02 -9.50 4.64
CA LEU A 76 1.10 -10.45 4.59
C LEU A 76 0.64 -11.89 4.81
N CYS A 77 -0.28 -12.14 5.76
CA CYS A 77 -0.88 -13.45 5.97
C CYS A 77 -1.61 -13.95 4.72
N ARG A 78 -2.45 -13.10 4.11
CA ARG A 78 -3.13 -13.44 2.85
C ARG A 78 -2.14 -13.69 1.72
N PHE A 79 -1.10 -12.87 1.61
CA PHE A 79 -0.06 -13.03 0.61
C PHE A 79 0.69 -14.36 0.77
N ARG A 80 1.14 -14.70 1.99
CA ARG A 80 1.78 -15.98 2.33
C ARG A 80 0.92 -17.19 1.96
N ARG A 81 -0.39 -17.13 2.21
CA ARG A 81 -1.34 -18.21 1.88
C ARG A 81 -1.55 -18.38 0.38
N ASN A 82 -1.73 -17.27 -0.33
CA ASN A 82 -2.10 -17.29 -1.76
C ASN A 82 -0.90 -17.42 -2.71
N ASN A 83 0.31 -17.07 -2.26
CA ASN A 83 1.51 -17.02 -3.10
C ASN A 83 2.72 -17.63 -2.36
N GLN A 84 2.63 -18.92 -2.03
CA GLN A 84 3.66 -19.60 -1.23
C GLN A 84 5.05 -19.56 -1.88
N ASP A 85 5.11 -19.66 -3.21
CA ASP A 85 6.38 -19.63 -3.95
C ASP A 85 7.08 -18.27 -3.80
N LEU A 86 6.32 -17.18 -3.99
CA LEU A 86 6.83 -15.82 -3.78
C LEU A 86 7.17 -15.59 -2.31
N TRP A 87 6.40 -16.13 -1.35
CA TRP A 87 6.75 -16.02 0.06
C TRP A 87 8.12 -16.63 0.38
N ARG A 88 8.41 -17.83 -0.16
CA ARG A 88 9.72 -18.48 0.01
C ARG A 88 10.85 -17.66 -0.63
N GLU A 89 10.60 -17.08 -1.80
CA GLU A 89 11.55 -16.17 -2.44
C GLU A 89 11.81 -14.93 -1.58
N PHE A 90 10.76 -14.35 -1.00
CA PHE A 90 10.89 -13.21 -0.09
C PHE A 90 11.71 -13.55 1.16
N GLU A 91 11.48 -14.72 1.78
CA GLU A 91 12.29 -15.21 2.90
C GLU A 91 13.76 -15.37 2.50
N ALA A 92 14.05 -15.91 1.32
CA ALA A 92 15.42 -16.01 0.81
C ALA A 92 16.06 -14.63 0.60
N LEU A 93 15.34 -13.71 -0.04
CA LEU A 93 15.81 -12.34 -0.31
C LEU A 93 16.10 -11.57 0.98
N SER A 94 15.32 -11.80 2.04
CA SER A 94 15.54 -11.14 3.34
C SER A 94 16.88 -11.47 4.01
N ASN A 95 17.55 -12.54 3.55
CA ASN A 95 18.86 -12.97 4.02
C ASN A 95 20.03 -12.59 3.08
N THR A 96 19.75 -11.89 1.98
CA THR A 96 20.81 -11.46 1.06
C THR A 96 21.65 -10.32 1.65
N PRO A 97 22.96 -10.26 1.36
CA PRO A 97 23.79 -9.13 1.79
C PRO A 97 23.44 -7.85 1.01
N ASN A 98 23.78 -6.69 1.58
CA ASN A 98 23.62 -5.37 0.94
C ASN A 98 22.17 -4.96 0.65
N LEU A 99 21.22 -5.35 1.51
CA LEU A 99 19.84 -4.88 1.42
C LEU A 99 19.75 -3.38 1.68
N CYS A 100 18.91 -2.69 0.91
CA CYS A 100 18.61 -1.27 1.13
C CYS A 100 17.92 -1.02 2.50
N SER A 101 17.26 -2.05 3.05
CA SER A 101 16.70 -2.06 4.40
C SER A 101 16.61 -3.50 4.88
N TYR A 102 16.98 -3.74 6.14
CA TYR A 102 16.83 -5.04 6.80
C TYR A 102 15.54 -5.14 7.63
N GLY A 103 14.75 -4.07 7.68
CA GLY A 103 13.57 -3.96 8.52
C GLY A 103 12.29 -3.59 7.77
N PHE A 104 11.19 -4.12 8.28
CA PHE A 104 9.83 -3.68 8.05
C PHE A 104 9.54 -2.37 8.82
N LYS A 105 8.30 -1.90 8.72
CA LYS A 105 7.77 -0.77 9.47
C LYS A 105 8.21 -0.83 10.95
N TYR A 106 8.78 0.27 11.42
CA TYR A 106 9.34 0.44 12.77
C TYR A 106 10.61 -0.39 13.07
N GLY A 107 11.34 -0.84 12.06
CA GLY A 107 12.60 -1.56 12.23
C GLY A 107 12.45 -3.05 12.57
N LYS A 108 11.23 -3.58 12.47
CA LYS A 108 10.95 -5.00 12.74
C LYS A 108 11.62 -5.89 11.70
N THR A 109 12.27 -6.96 12.14
CA THR A 109 12.86 -7.99 11.28
C THR A 109 11.79 -8.91 10.68
N LEU A 110 12.14 -9.67 9.63
CA LEU A 110 11.23 -10.66 9.07
C LEU A 110 10.77 -11.69 10.10
N PRO A 111 11.64 -12.30 10.94
CA PRO A 111 11.20 -13.23 11.99
C PRO A 111 10.17 -12.64 12.95
N GLU A 112 10.34 -11.38 13.37
CA GLU A 112 9.36 -10.70 14.25
C GLU A 112 8.01 -10.47 13.57
N ILE A 113 8.02 -10.22 12.25
CA ILE A 113 6.80 -10.11 11.46
C ILE A 113 6.14 -11.47 11.27
N VAL A 114 6.92 -12.52 11.01
CA VAL A 114 6.41 -13.90 10.92
C VAL A 114 5.73 -14.30 12.23
N ALA A 115 6.35 -14.03 13.38
CA ALA A 115 5.74 -14.29 14.69
C ALA A 115 4.40 -13.55 14.87
N GLN A 116 4.30 -12.30 14.40
CA GLN A 116 3.04 -11.54 14.41
C GLN A 116 2.00 -12.14 13.45
N MET A 117 2.43 -12.62 12.29
CA MET A 117 1.55 -13.28 11.32
C MET A 117 1.00 -14.58 11.89
N ASP A 118 1.83 -15.39 12.55
CA ASP A 118 1.42 -16.64 13.16
C ASP A 118 0.44 -16.40 14.32
N ALA A 119 0.69 -15.40 15.16
CA ALA A 119 -0.25 -14.98 16.20
C ALA A 119 -1.59 -14.49 15.61
N TYR A 120 -1.54 -13.70 14.54
CA TYR A 120 -2.72 -13.23 13.81
C TYR A 120 -3.53 -14.39 13.22
N ASP A 121 -2.85 -15.35 12.59
CA ASP A 121 -3.45 -16.54 12.01
C ASP A 121 -4.09 -17.43 13.08
N GLN A 122 -3.45 -17.58 14.24
CA GLN A 122 -4.00 -18.33 15.37
C GLN A 122 -5.24 -17.65 15.96
N GLN A 123 -5.20 -16.32 16.14
CA GLN A 123 -6.34 -15.55 16.60
C GLN A 123 -7.52 -15.65 15.63
N ALA A 124 -7.24 -15.58 14.32
CA ALA A 124 -8.28 -15.65 13.30
C ALA A 124 -8.91 -17.06 13.21
N LYS A 125 -8.12 -18.13 13.37
CA LYS A 125 -8.63 -19.51 13.47
C LYS A 125 -9.50 -19.73 14.71
N ASN A 126 -9.15 -19.09 15.82
CA ASN A 126 -9.91 -19.16 17.08
C ASN A 126 -11.10 -18.19 17.12
N SER A 127 -11.31 -17.38 16.07
CA SER A 127 -12.44 -16.46 15.97
C SER A 127 -13.74 -17.24 15.76
N LEU A 128 -14.86 -16.64 16.16
CA LEU A 128 -16.22 -17.19 16.01
C LEU A 128 -16.65 -17.36 14.54
N PHE A 129 -15.86 -16.86 13.59
CA PHE A 129 -16.14 -16.92 12.15
C PHE A 129 -14.89 -17.37 11.35
N PRO A 130 -14.45 -18.63 11.50
CA PRO A 130 -13.25 -19.16 10.83
C PRO A 130 -13.41 -19.23 9.30
N GLU A 131 -14.64 -19.26 8.77
CA GLU A 131 -14.94 -19.23 7.33
C GLU A 131 -14.56 -17.92 6.64
N LEU A 132 -14.49 -16.80 7.38
CA LEU A 132 -14.03 -15.50 6.87
C LEU A 132 -12.50 -15.41 6.78
N TYR A 133 -11.79 -16.41 7.28
CA TYR A 133 -10.33 -16.50 7.23
C TYR A 133 -9.81 -16.99 5.87
N LYS A 134 -10.66 -17.21 4.86
CA LYS A 134 -10.25 -17.54 3.49
C LYS A 134 -9.61 -16.34 2.80
#